data_AF-A0A741SI97-F1
#
_entry.id   AF-A0A741SI97-F1
#
_cell.length_a   1.000
_cell.length_b   1.000
_cell.length_c   1.000
_cell.angle_alpha   90.00
_cell.angle_beta   90.00
_cell.angle_gamma   90.00
#
_symmetry.space_group_name_H-M   'P 1'
#
loop_
_entity.id
_entity.type
_entity.pdbx_description
1 polymer ?
#
loop_
_entity_poly.entity_id
_entity_poly.type
_entity_poly.pdbx_seq_one_letter_code
_entity_poly.pdbx_strand_id
1 'polypeptide(L)' 'MQATATTLDHEQKHVPVNSRNKVLIASLIGTAIEFFDFYIYATAAVIVFPHIFFPQGDPTAATLQSLATFA' A
#
# COMPACT_ATOMS: atom_id res chain seq x y z
N MET A 1 29.18 -19.10 53.30
CA MET A 1 29.36 -17.77 52.67
C MET A 1 30.50 -17.96 51.68
N GLN A 2 30.39 -17.88 50.36
CA GLN A 2 29.66 -16.92 49.53
C GLN A 2 29.45 -17.52 48.12
N ALA A 3 28.44 -17.00 47.42
CA ALA A 3 27.70 -17.62 46.34
C ALA A 3 28.43 -17.80 45.00
N THR A 4 28.11 -18.91 44.34
CA THR A 4 28.22 -19.16 42.89
C THR A 4 27.55 -18.03 42.12
N ALA A 5 28.34 -17.17 41.48
CA ALA A 5 27.85 -16.20 40.50
C ALA A 5 27.92 -16.85 39.11
N THR A 6 26.80 -17.43 38.68
CA THR A 6 26.57 -17.80 37.29
C THR A 6 26.53 -16.53 36.45
N THR A 7 27.64 -16.22 35.76
CA THR A 7 27.66 -15.23 34.69
C THR A 7 26.71 -15.72 33.61
N LEU A 8 25.53 -15.10 33.50
CA LEU A 8 24.63 -15.31 32.36
C LEU A 8 25.24 -14.58 31.17
N ASP A 9 26.02 -15.31 30.37
CA ASP A 9 26.46 -14.89 29.05
C ASP A 9 25.21 -14.57 28.23
N HIS A 10 24.89 -13.28 28.11
CA HIS A 10 23.87 -12.82 27.20
C HIS A 10 24.39 -13.07 25.79
N GLU A 11 23.92 -14.14 25.16
CA GLU A 11 24.10 -14.35 23.74
C GLU A 11 23.42 -13.17 23.03
N GLN A 12 24.20 -12.13 22.72
CA GLN A 12 23.72 -10.98 21.96
C GLN A 12 23.40 -11.48 20.55
N LYS A 13 22.17 -11.95 20.36
CA LYS A 13 21.61 -12.26 19.05
C LYS A 13 21.66 -10.99 18.21
N HIS A 14 22.67 -10.89 17.34
CA HIS A 14 22.78 -9.79 16.39
C HIS A 14 21.60 -9.87 15.43
N VAL A 15 20.56 -9.07 15.68
CA VAL A 15 19.46 -8.92 14.75
C VAL A 15 20.01 -8.12 13.56
N PRO A 16 20.06 -8.70 12.35
CA PRO A 16 20.57 -7.98 11.19
C PRO A 16 19.66 -6.78 10.92
N VAL A 17 20.22 -5.59 10.97
CA VAL A 17 19.49 -4.34 10.69
C VAL A 17 19.58 -4.05 9.19
N ASN A 18 18.43 -3.85 8.53
CA ASN A 18 18.41 -3.42 7.13
C ASN A 18 19.17 -2.10 6.96
N SER A 19 20.01 -2.02 5.92
CA SER A 19 20.67 -0.76 5.55
C SER A 19 19.65 0.35 5.26
N ARG A 20 19.93 1.58 5.72
CA ARG A 20 19.03 2.74 5.56
C ARG A 20 18.67 3.01 4.11
N ASN A 21 19.63 2.88 3.18
CA ASN A 21 19.37 3.08 1.76
C ASN A 21 18.38 2.04 1.22
N LYS A 22 18.46 0.79 1.70
CA LYS A 22 17.52 -0.26 1.32
C LYS A 22 16.11 0.04 1.83
N VAL A 23 15.99 0.54 3.07
CA VAL A 23 14.69 0.94 3.63
C VAL A 23 14.08 2.11 2.85
N LEU A 24 14.86 3.15 2.57
CA LEU A 24 14.38 4.32 1.81
C LEU A 24 13.87 3.94 0.42
N ILE A 25 14.64 3.14 -0.34
CA ILE A 25 14.24 2.70 -1.68
C ILE A 25 13.00 1.80 -1.60
N ALA A 26 12.95 0.87 -0.64
CA ALA A 26 11.79 0.00 -0.46
C ALA A 26 10.52 0.80 -0.13
N SER A 27 10.61 1.81 0.74
CA SER A 27 9.49 2.70 1.06
C SER A 27 9.05 3.52 -0.15
N LEU A 28 9.99 4.08 -0.92
CA LEU A 28 9.67 4.83 -2.15
C LEU A 28 8.95 3.96 -3.19
N ILE A 29 9.45 2.74 -3.42
CA ILE A 29 8.81 1.78 -4.33
C ILE A 29 7.44 1.37 -3.81
N GLY A 30 7.32 1.10 -2.51
CA GLY A 30 6.04 0.76 -1.87
C GLY A 30 4.99 1.85 -2.08
N THR A 31 5.34 3.10 -1.77
CA THR A 31 4.46 4.26 -2.02
C THR A 31 4.11 4.39 -3.51
N ALA A 32 5.08 4.20 -4.42
CA ALA A 32 4.79 4.26 -5.86
C ALA A 32 3.79 3.18 -6.31
N ILE A 33 3.89 1.96 -5.78
CA ILE A 33 2.96 0.87 -6.10
C ILE A 33 1.55 1.17 -5.56
N GLU A 34 1.44 1.72 -4.35
CA GLU A 34 0.15 2.14 -3.78
C GLU A 34 -0.57 3.14 -4.69
N PHE A 35 0.15 4.18 -5.17
CA PHE A 35 -0.42 5.14 -6.12
C PHE A 35 -0.69 4.52 -7.50
N PHE A 36 0.14 3.59 -7.96
CA PHE A 36 -0.04 2.93 -9.24
C PHE A 36 -1.34 2.11 -9.27
N ASP A 37 -1.58 1.28 -8.25
CA ASP A 37 -2.79 0.47 -8.17
C ASP A 37 -4.05 1.35 -8.05
N PHE A 38 -3.98 2.43 -7.25
CA PHE A 38 -5.07 3.41 -7.16
C PHE A 38 -5.43 4.03 -8.52
N TYR A 39 -4.43 4.38 -9.33
CA TYR A 39 -4.65 4.95 -10.66
C TYR A 39 -5.30 3.95 -11.63
N ILE A 40 -4.85 2.69 -11.59
CA ILE A 40 -5.43 1.62 -12.39
C ILE A 40 -6.89 1.37 -11.97
N TYR A 41 -7.15 1.28 -10.67
CA TYR A 41 -8.50 1.15 -10.13
C TYR A 41 -9.39 2.31 -10.57
N ALA A 42 -8.91 3.55 -10.46
CA ALA A 42 -9.66 4.73 -10.86
C ALA A 42 -10.01 4.70 -12.36
N THR A 43 -9.04 4.33 -13.20
CA THR A 43 -9.25 4.19 -14.64
C THR A 43 -10.28 3.10 -14.95
N ALA A 44 -10.18 1.95 -14.28
CA ALA A 44 -11.12 0.85 -14.46
C ALA A 44 -12.53 1.24 -14.04
N ALA A 45 -12.69 1.94 -12.92
CA ALA A 45 -13.99 2.43 -12.45
C ALA A 45 -14.66 3.35 -13.47
N VAL A 46 -13.92 4.31 -14.04
CA VAL A 46 -14.47 5.23 -15.08
C VAL A 46 -14.94 4.47 -16.32
N ILE A 47 -14.33 3.32 -16.63
CA ILE A 47 -14.73 2.48 -17.77
C ILE A 47 -15.89 1.56 -17.40
N VAL A 48 -15.90 0.97 -16.21
CA VAL A 48 -16.80 -0.13 -15.84
C VAL A 48 -18.09 0.36 -15.17
N PHE A 49 -17.99 1.34 -14.26
CA PHE A 49 -19.14 1.81 -13.48
C PHE A 49 -20.26 2.44 -14.33
N PRO A 50 -20.00 3.19 -15.42
CA PRO A 50 -21.07 3.69 -16.29
C PRO A 50 -21.97 2.57 -16.81
N HIS A 51 -21.40 1.39 -17.07
CA HIS A 51 -22.13 0.25 -17.62
C HIS A 51 -22.86 -0.58 -16.57
N ILE A 52 -22.33 -0.67 -15.34
CA ILE A 52 -22.91 -1.51 -14.29
C ILE A 52 -23.92 -0.74 -13.44
N PHE A 53 -23.61 0.51 -13.08
CA PHE A 53 -24.41 1.31 -12.14
C PHE A 53 -25.32 2.33 -12.84
N PHE A 54 -24.96 2.77 -14.05
CA PHE A 54 -25.72 3.76 -14.81
C PHE A 54 -26.12 3.30 -16.23
N PRO A 55 -26.64 2.06 -16.41
CA PRO A 55 -26.87 1.47 -17.74
C PRO A 55 -28.01 2.11 -18.55
N GLN A 56 -28.86 2.92 -17.92
CA GLN A 56 -30.02 3.55 -18.55
C GLN A 56 -29.85 5.07 -18.51
N GLY A 57 -29.60 5.69 -19.65
CA GLY A 57 -29.40 7.14 -19.75
C GLY A 57 -28.48 7.55 -20.90
N ASP A 58 -28.12 8.83 -20.94
CA ASP A 58 -27.11 9.36 -21.85
C ASP A 58 -25.70 8.84 -21.46
N PRO A 59 -24.93 8.25 -22.40
CA PRO A 59 -23.60 7.71 -22.10
C PRO A 59 -22.62 8.74 -21.53
N THR A 60 -22.75 10.01 -21.93
CA THR A 60 -21.90 11.09 -21.41
C THR A 60 -22.22 11.35 -19.94
N ALA A 61 -23.50 11.48 -19.60
CA ALA A 61 -23.96 11.64 -18.23
C ALA A 61 -23.54 10.46 -17.32
N ALA A 62 -23.65 9.22 -17.80
CA ALA A 62 -23.23 8.03 -17.05
C ALA A 62 -21.72 8.05 -16.72
N THR A 63 -20.89 8.51 -17.66
CA THR A 63 -19.45 8.69 -17.45
C THR A 63 -19.16 9.77 -16.41
N LEU A 64 -19.87 10.91 -16.47
CA LEU A 64 -19.74 12.00 -15.51
C LEU A 64 -20.16 11.56 -14.09
N GLN A 65 -21.21 10.77 -13.96
CA GLN A 65 -21.65 10.20 -12.67
C GLN A 65 -20.64 9.21 -12.09
N SER A 66 -20.04 8.38 -12.94
CA SER A 66 -18.94 7.50 -12.52
C SER A 66 -17.73 8.29 -12.03
N LEU A 67 -17.36 9.38 -12.70
CA LEU A 67 -16.28 10.26 -12.26
C LEU A 67 -16.62 10.96 -10.93
N ALA A 68 -17.88 11.34 -10.73
CA ALA A 68 -18.35 11.96 -9.49
C ALA A 68 -18.26 11.02 -8.27
N THR A 69 -18.11 9.70 -8.46
CA THR A 69 -17.88 8.74 -7.35
C THR A 69 -16.48 8.91 -6.72
N PHE A 70 -15.57 9.63 -7.38
CA PHE A 70 -14.24 9.94 -6.88
C PHE A 70 -14.14 11.27 -6.10
N ALA A 71 -15.22 12.05 -6.01
CA ALA A 71 -15.26 13.40 -5.43
C ALA A 71 -15.81 13.43 -4.00
#